data_AF-A0A538F294-F1
#
_entry.id   AF-A0A538F294-F1
#
_cell.length_a   1.000
_cell.length_b   1.000
_cell.length_c   1.000
_cell.angle_alpha   90.00
_cell.angle_beta   90.00
_cell.angle_gamma   90.00
#
_symmetry.space_group_name_H-M   'P 1'
#
loop_
_entity.id
_entity.type
_entity.pdbx_description
1 polymer ?
#
loop_
_entity_poly.entity_id
_entity_poly.type
_entity_poly.pdbx_seq_one_letter_code
_entity_poly.pdbx_strand_id
1 'polypeptide(L)'
;MTITPVELHHLDLKRGLFGYRRGSVDRLLEEIAQSFEETWRERAEFADRIEQLQGQLARHVEMESLLRTTLVSAERSAHEQKAQAKKEADHVLEEAHAEARSISREAMAERERLLGEARKIRALLEAALDAVDDASGAQAA
;
A
#
# COMPACT_ATOMS: atom_id res chain seq x y z
N MET A 1 48.08 -22.55 16.46
CA MET A 1 48.27 -23.98 16.14
C MET A 1 47.29 -24.76 17.00
N THR A 2 46.31 -25.43 16.40
CA THR A 2 45.33 -26.24 17.13
C THR A 2 45.64 -27.69 16.86
N ILE A 3 46.13 -28.40 17.88
CA ILE A 3 46.29 -29.85 17.84
C ILE A 3 44.88 -30.44 17.76
N THR A 4 44.66 -31.29 16.77
CA THR A 4 43.40 -32.04 16.65
C THR A 4 43.34 -33.15 17.72
N PRO A 5 42.15 -33.60 18.14
CA PRO A 5 42.03 -34.70 19.10
C PRO A 5 42.83 -35.93 18.65
N VAL A 6 42.81 -36.22 17.34
CA VAL A 6 43.57 -37.31 16.71
C VAL A 6 45.09 -37.12 16.85
N GLU A 7 45.61 -35.91 16.63
CA GLU A 7 47.04 -35.62 16.82
C GLU A 7 47.45 -35.72 18.29
N LEU A 8 46.53 -35.45 19.22
CA LEU A 8 46.76 -35.55 20.67
C LEU A 8 46.96 -37.00 21.11
N HIS A 9 46.25 -37.97 20.50
CA HIS A 9 46.44 -39.41 20.73
C HIS A 9 47.78 -39.94 20.19
N HIS A 10 48.38 -39.28 19.20
CA HIS A 10 49.63 -39.72 18.57
C HIS A 10 50.86 -38.95 19.08
N LEU A 11 50.70 -38.20 20.18
CA LEU A 11 51.73 -37.28 20.66
C LEU A 11 52.74 -38.00 21.56
N ASP A 12 53.90 -38.36 20.99
CA ASP A 12 54.97 -39.01 21.73
C ASP A 12 55.86 -38.00 22.49
N LEU A 13 55.80 -38.04 23.82
CA LEU A 13 56.64 -37.20 24.68
C LEU A 13 58.04 -37.81 24.89
N LYS A 14 59.08 -36.98 24.70
CA LYS A 14 60.48 -37.38 24.94
C LYS A 14 60.75 -37.67 26.42
N ARG A 15 61.58 -38.69 26.69
CA ARG A 15 61.96 -39.11 28.05
C ARG A 15 63.13 -38.28 28.58
N GLY A 16 63.12 -37.97 29.88
CA GLY A 16 64.22 -37.28 30.59
C GLY A 16 64.43 -37.83 31.99
N LEU A 17 65.63 -37.68 32.56
CA LEU A 17 66.02 -38.26 33.86
C LEU A 17 65.19 -37.78 35.06
N PHE A 18 64.57 -36.60 34.98
CA PHE A 18 63.74 -36.00 36.05
C PHE A 18 62.30 -35.70 35.57
N GLY A 19 61.76 -36.52 34.67
CA GLY A 19 60.43 -36.32 34.07
C GLY A 19 59.25 -36.81 34.93
N TYR A 20 58.04 -36.42 34.51
CA TYR A 20 56.78 -36.90 35.09
C TYR A 20 56.58 -38.41 34.89
N ARG A 21 55.76 -39.03 35.75
CA ARG A 21 55.40 -40.45 35.63
C ARG A 21 54.58 -40.68 34.36
N ARG A 22 55.15 -41.43 33.42
CA ARG A 22 54.54 -41.79 32.13
C ARG A 22 53.06 -42.19 32.24
N GLY A 23 52.72 -43.20 33.05
CA GLY A 23 51.33 -43.67 33.15
C GLY A 23 50.33 -42.65 33.71
N SER A 24 50.79 -41.61 34.42
CA SER A 24 49.92 -40.50 34.83
C SER A 24 49.75 -39.45 33.74
N VAL A 25 50.81 -39.19 32.97
CA VAL A 25 50.78 -38.29 31.81
C VAL A 25 49.96 -38.89 30.67
N ASP A 26 50.13 -40.18 30.37
CA ASP A 26 49.39 -40.87 29.31
C ASP A 26 47.88 -40.84 29.60
N ARG A 27 47.45 -41.07 30.84
CA ARG A 27 46.03 -40.94 31.24
C ARG A 27 45.51 -39.52 31.10
N LEU A 28 46.30 -38.52 31.49
CA LEU A 28 45.92 -37.12 31.34
C LEU A 28 45.77 -36.73 29.87
N LEU A 29 46.67 -37.21 28.99
CA LEU A 29 46.58 -36.97 27.55
C LEU A 29 45.32 -37.61 26.96
N GLU A 30 44.94 -38.80 27.41
CA GLU A 30 43.68 -39.46 27.00
C GLU A 30 42.45 -38.64 27.43
N GLU A 31 42.40 -38.20 28.69
CA GLU A 31 41.31 -37.35 29.22
C GLU A 31 41.22 -36.00 28.47
N ILE A 32 42.37 -35.38 28.18
CA ILE A 32 42.42 -34.14 27.40
C ILE A 32 41.93 -34.39 25.98
N ALA A 33 42.34 -35.49 25.34
CA ALA A 33 41.94 -35.83 23.98
C ALA A 33 40.43 -36.02 23.88
N GLN A 34 39.83 -36.75 24.83
CA GLN A 34 38.39 -36.95 24.90
C GLN A 34 37.63 -35.63 25.10
N SER A 35 38.07 -34.79 26.06
CA SER A 35 37.45 -33.47 26.29
C SER A 35 37.58 -32.54 25.08
N PHE A 36 38.71 -32.60 24.37
CA PHE A 36 38.91 -31.87 23.12
C PHE A 36 37.98 -32.38 22.01
N GLU A 37 37.77 -33.69 21.89
CA GLU A 37 36.85 -34.25 20.88
C GLU A 37 35.41 -33.77 21.12
N GLU A 38 34.94 -33.81 22.36
CA GLU A 38 33.61 -33.28 22.73
C GLU A 38 33.48 -31.79 22.39
N THR A 39 34.47 -30.98 22.79
CA THR A 39 34.49 -29.54 22.50
C THR A 39 34.49 -29.25 21.00
N TRP A 40 35.23 -30.04 20.21
CA TRP A 40 35.28 -29.89 18.76
C TRP A 40 33.96 -30.26 18.10
N ARG A 41 33.28 -31.30 18.61
CA ARG A 41 31.94 -31.69 18.13
C ARG A 41 30.92 -30.61 18.41
N GLU A 42 30.86 -30.11 19.64
CA GLU A 42 29.96 -29.01 20.02
C GLU A 42 30.24 -27.75 19.18
N ARG A 43 31.51 -27.42 18.96
CA ARG A 43 31.88 -26.29 18.10
C ARG A 43 31.36 -26.46 16.67
N ALA A 44 31.44 -27.66 16.11
CA ALA A 44 30.92 -27.95 14.77
C ALA A 44 29.39 -27.80 14.73
N GLU A 45 28.69 -28.37 15.71
CA GLU A 45 27.23 -28.24 15.84
C GLU A 45 26.78 -26.77 16.00
N PHE A 46 27.52 -25.98 16.79
CA PHE A 46 27.23 -24.55 16.92
C PHE A 46 27.52 -23.78 15.63
N ALA A 47 28.58 -24.12 14.90
CA ALA A 47 28.89 -23.50 13.62
C ALA A 47 27.75 -23.73 12.61
N ASP A 48 27.29 -24.98 12.48
CA ASP A 48 26.18 -25.35 11.59
C ASP A 48 24.89 -24.61 11.99
N ARG A 49 24.61 -24.52 13.30
CA ARG A 49 23.44 -23.81 13.82
C ARG A 49 23.50 -22.31 13.57
N ILE A 50 24.69 -21.70 13.69
CA ILE A 50 24.90 -20.29 13.37
C ILE A 50 24.62 -20.05 11.88
N GLU A 51 25.15 -20.89 11.00
CA GLU A 51 24.92 -20.76 9.56
C GLU A 51 23.43 -20.88 9.22
N GLN A 52 22.73 -21.85 9.81
CA GLN A 52 21.28 -22.00 9.65
C GLN A 52 20.51 -20.75 10.11
N LEU A 53 20.83 -20.22 11.29
CA LEU A 53 20.17 -19.04 11.86
C LEU A 53 20.47 -17.78 11.05
N GLN A 54 21.70 -17.62 10.55
CA GLN A 54 22.06 -16.53 9.66
C GLN A 54 21.26 -16.58 8.35
N GLY A 55 21.08 -17.77 7.77
CA GLY A 55 20.24 -17.96 6.59
C GLY A 55 18.76 -17.63 6.84
N GLN A 56 18.23 -17.98 8.02
CA GLN A 56 16.87 -17.60 8.43
C GLN A 56 16.74 -16.08 8.61
N LEU A 57 17.70 -15.46 9.30
CA LEU A 57 17.72 -14.02 9.53
C LEU A 57 17.75 -13.24 8.20
N ALA A 58 18.60 -13.65 7.25
CA ALA A 58 18.68 -13.02 5.93
C ALA A 58 17.31 -13.03 5.22
N ARG A 59 16.61 -14.17 5.24
CA ARG A 59 15.25 -14.28 4.67
C ARG A 59 14.25 -13.37 5.37
N HIS A 60 14.32 -13.26 6.71
CA HIS A 60 13.44 -12.37 7.46
C HIS A 60 13.69 -10.90 7.12
N VAL A 61 14.96 -10.50 7.00
CA VAL A 61 15.33 -9.12 6.63
C VAL A 61 14.85 -8.79 5.21
N GLU A 62 15.00 -9.71 4.26
CA GLU A 62 14.48 -9.53 2.89
C GLU A 62 12.95 -9.41 2.89
N MET A 63 12.26 -10.26 3.64
CA MET A 63 10.80 -10.21 3.76
C MET A 63 10.33 -8.89 4.40
N GLU A 64 11.00 -8.43 5.45
CA GLU A 64 10.68 -7.15 6.11
C GLU A 64 10.87 -5.97 5.16
N SER A 65 11.96 -5.98 4.37
CA SER A 65 12.22 -4.95 3.36
C SER A 65 11.14 -4.92 2.27
N LEU A 66 10.73 -6.10 1.80
CA LEU A 66 9.64 -6.23 0.83
C LEU A 66 8.33 -5.70 1.40
N LEU A 67 7.94 -6.14 2.60
CA LEU A 67 6.74 -5.70 3.29
C LEU A 67 6.71 -4.18 3.48
N ARG A 68 7.82 -3.58 3.92
CA ARG A 68 7.94 -2.13 4.08
C ARG A 68 7.74 -1.40 2.75
N THR A 69 8.34 -1.91 1.68
CA THR A 69 8.21 -1.32 0.34
C THR A 69 6.77 -1.43 -0.17
N THR A 70 6.14 -2.59 0.02
CA THR A 70 4.74 -2.82 -0.34
C THR A 70 3.80 -1.91 0.43
N LEU A 71 4.01 -1.73 1.75
CA LEU A 71 3.19 -0.85 2.58
C LEU A 71 3.27 0.61 2.12
N VAL A 72 4.48 1.12 1.87
CA VAL A 72 4.67 2.48 1.36
C VAL A 72 4.02 2.67 0.00
N SER A 73 4.15 1.66 -0.89
CA SER A 73 3.49 1.68 -2.20
C SER A 73 1.96 1.67 -2.08
N ALA A 74 1.41 0.84 -1.19
CA ALA A 74 -0.02 0.76 -0.94
C ALA A 74 -0.56 2.06 -0.35
N GLU A 75 0.14 2.66 0.62
CA GLU A 75 -0.21 3.97 1.19
C GLU A 75 -0.22 5.06 0.12
N ARG A 76 0.81 5.11 -0.72
CA ARG A 76 0.88 6.06 -1.83
C ARG A 76 -0.26 5.87 -2.81
N SER A 77 -0.54 4.64 -3.22
CA SER A 77 -1.64 4.31 -4.13
C SER A 77 -3.01 4.70 -3.54
N ALA A 78 -3.23 4.44 -2.25
CA ALA A 78 -4.45 4.86 -1.57
C ALA A 78 -4.60 6.38 -1.52
N HIS A 79 -3.52 7.12 -1.28
CA HIS A 79 -3.52 8.58 -1.33
C HIS A 79 -3.80 9.12 -2.74
N GLU A 80 -3.17 8.57 -3.76
CA GLU A 80 -3.39 8.94 -5.16
C GLU A 80 -4.86 8.65 -5.57
N GLN A 81 -5.39 7.49 -5.20
CA GLN A 81 -6.78 7.12 -5.48
C GLN A 81 -7.78 8.04 -4.77
N LYS A 82 -7.52 8.42 -3.52
CA LYS A 82 -8.35 9.38 -2.78
C LYS A 82 -8.32 10.77 -3.42
N ALA A 83 -7.14 11.23 -3.84
CA ALA A 83 -6.99 12.52 -4.51
C ALA A 83 -7.73 12.54 -5.86
N GLN A 84 -7.61 11.46 -6.63
CA GLN A 84 -8.29 11.31 -7.91
C GLN A 84 -9.81 11.27 -7.73
N ALA A 85 -10.33 10.47 -6.79
CA ALA A 85 -11.76 10.41 -6.50
C ALA A 85 -12.33 11.77 -6.05
N LYS A 86 -11.55 12.55 -5.28
CA LYS A 86 -11.97 13.91 -4.91
C LYS A 86 -12.06 14.84 -6.13
N LYS A 87 -11.06 14.79 -7.00
CA LYS A 87 -11.04 15.60 -8.23
C LYS A 87 -12.20 15.22 -9.17
N GLU A 88 -12.48 13.93 -9.29
CA GLU A 88 -13.63 13.43 -10.07
C GLU A 88 -14.95 13.89 -9.46
N ALA A 89 -15.10 13.83 -8.14
CA ALA A 89 -16.30 14.34 -7.46
C ALA A 89 -16.49 15.85 -7.69
N ASP A 90 -15.42 16.63 -7.60
CA ASP A 90 -15.45 18.08 -7.88
C ASP A 90 -15.87 18.33 -9.33
N HIS A 91 -15.34 17.58 -10.30
CA HIS A 91 -15.74 17.68 -11.70
C HIS A 91 -17.21 17.32 -11.94
N VAL A 92 -17.69 16.23 -11.35
CA VAL A 92 -19.10 15.82 -11.46
C VAL A 92 -20.02 16.90 -10.89
N LEU A 93 -19.66 17.52 -9.76
CA LEU A 93 -20.42 18.62 -9.18
C LEU A 93 -20.43 19.86 -10.09
N GLU A 94 -19.29 20.21 -10.68
CA GLU A 94 -19.20 21.33 -11.62
C GLU A 94 -20.06 21.10 -12.86
N GLU A 95 -20.02 19.90 -13.44
CA GLU A 95 -20.84 19.51 -14.58
C GLU A 95 -22.34 19.55 -14.24
N ALA A 96 -22.75 18.93 -13.13
CA ALA A 96 -24.14 18.94 -12.68
C ALA A 96 -24.65 20.37 -12.44
N HIS A 97 -23.83 21.24 -11.86
CA HIS A 97 -24.18 22.65 -11.67
C HIS A 97 -24.27 23.41 -13.00
N ALA A 98 -23.39 23.13 -13.97
CA ALA A 98 -23.44 23.73 -15.29
C ALA A 98 -24.70 23.30 -16.05
N GLU A 99 -25.04 22.02 -16.01
CA GLU A 99 -26.25 21.46 -16.62
C GLU A 99 -27.52 22.03 -15.98
N ALA A 100 -27.60 22.07 -14.65
CA ALA A 100 -28.72 22.68 -13.94
C ALA A 100 -28.92 24.16 -14.31
N ARG A 101 -27.82 24.92 -14.47
CA ARG A 101 -27.89 26.31 -14.97
C ARG A 101 -28.33 26.39 -16.43
N SER A 102 -27.99 25.42 -17.29
CA SER A 102 -28.48 25.38 -18.68
C SER A 102 -29.99 25.15 -18.69
N ILE A 103 -30.44 24.09 -18.01
CA ILE A 103 -31.85 23.71 -17.91
C ILE A 103 -32.68 24.87 -17.35
N SER A 104 -32.19 25.53 -16.29
CA SER A 104 -32.89 26.69 -15.71
C SER A 104 -33.02 27.85 -16.69
N ARG A 105 -31.96 28.15 -17.46
CA ARG A 105 -31.99 29.19 -18.49
C ARG A 105 -32.94 28.86 -19.63
N GLU A 106 -32.92 27.61 -20.10
CA GLU A 106 -33.85 27.13 -21.13
C GLU A 106 -35.30 27.21 -20.66
N ALA A 107 -35.59 26.75 -19.44
CA ALA A 107 -36.92 26.82 -18.86
C ALA A 107 -37.40 28.28 -18.68
N MET A 108 -36.53 29.20 -18.27
CA MET A 108 -36.86 30.62 -18.17
C MET A 108 -37.13 31.26 -19.54
N ALA A 109 -36.31 30.94 -20.54
CA ALA A 109 -36.49 31.44 -21.91
C ALA A 109 -37.81 30.93 -22.50
N GLU A 110 -38.12 29.65 -22.30
CA GLU A 110 -39.37 29.04 -22.76
C GLU A 110 -40.58 29.65 -22.05
N ARG A 111 -40.49 29.87 -20.73
CA ARG A 111 -41.53 30.58 -19.97
C ARG A 111 -41.79 31.96 -20.54
N GLU A 112 -40.76 32.75 -20.83
CA GLU A 112 -40.94 34.10 -21.37
C GLU A 112 -41.53 34.06 -22.79
N ARG A 113 -41.13 33.10 -23.62
CA ARG A 113 -41.73 32.86 -24.94
C ARG A 113 -43.22 32.60 -24.83
N LEU A 114 -43.62 31.66 -23.96
CA LEU A 114 -45.02 31.30 -23.72
C LEU A 114 -45.83 32.48 -23.17
N LEU A 115 -45.28 33.26 -22.23
CA LEU A 115 -45.93 34.47 -21.73
C LEU A 115 -46.11 35.51 -22.83
N GLY A 116 -45.11 35.70 -23.70
CA GLY A 116 -45.20 36.59 -24.86
C GLY A 116 -46.29 36.17 -25.83
N GLU A 117 -46.41 34.87 -26.12
CA GLU A 117 -47.48 34.32 -26.97
C GLU A 117 -48.85 34.49 -26.34
N ALA A 118 -49.00 34.19 -25.04
CA ALA A 118 -50.25 34.39 -24.32
C ALA A 118 -50.69 35.87 -24.32
N ARG A 119 -49.77 36.82 -24.14
CA ARG A 119 -50.06 38.27 -24.24
C ARG A 119 -50.53 38.65 -25.63
N LYS A 120 -49.89 38.15 -26.70
CA LYS A 120 -50.29 38.41 -28.09
C LYS A 120 -51.70 37.89 -28.36
N ILE A 121 -51.99 36.65 -27.95
CA ILE A 121 -53.32 36.05 -28.12
C ILE A 121 -54.38 36.88 -27.39
N ARG A 122 -54.10 37.30 -26.14
CA ARG A 122 -55.01 38.17 -25.39
C ARG A 122 -55.28 39.50 -26.12
N ALA A 123 -54.24 40.18 -26.58
CA ALA A 123 -54.40 41.45 -27.30
C ALA A 123 -55.20 41.29 -28.60
N LEU A 124 -55.01 40.20 -29.33
CA LEU A 124 -55.79 39.89 -30.53
C LEU A 124 -57.27 39.64 -30.20
N LEU A 125 -57.56 38.94 -29.09
CA LEU A 125 -58.93 38.71 -28.63
C LEU A 125 -59.60 40.01 -28.17
N GLU A 126 -58.90 40.86 -27.42
CA GLU A 126 -59.41 42.17 -27.00
C GLU A 126 -59.74 43.04 -28.23
N ALA A 127 -58.82 43.15 -29.19
CA ALA A 127 -59.06 43.90 -30.43
C ALA A 127 -60.23 43.33 -31.26
N ALA A 128 -60.40 42.00 -31.29
CA ALA A 128 -61.52 41.37 -31.97
C ALA A 128 -62.86 41.64 -31.27
N LEU A 129 -62.88 41.71 -29.94
CA LEU A 129 -64.08 42.08 -29.17
C LEU A 129 -64.47 43.55 -29.42
N ASP A 130 -63.51 44.48 -29.34
CA ASP A 130 -63.76 45.90 -29.62
C ASP A 130 -64.35 46.11 -31.03
N ALA A 131 -63.81 45.41 -32.03
CA ALA A 131 -64.33 45.49 -33.41
C ALA A 131 -65.77 44.97 -33.55
N VAL A 132 -66.17 43.98 -32.75
CA VAL A 132 -67.55 43.47 -32.73
C VAL A 132 -68.49 44.45 -32.03
N ASP A 133 -68.05 45.05 -30.92
CA ASP A 133 -68.82 46.08 -30.22
C ASP A 133 -69.04 47.32 -31.10
N ASP A 134 -68.02 47.81 -31.80
CA ASP A 134 -68.13 48.91 -32.77
C ASP A 134 -69.10 48.59 -33.92
N ALA A 135 -69.05 47.37 -34.46
CA ALA A 135 -69.96 46.92 -35.52
C ALA A 135 -71.42 46.80 -35.04
N SER A 136 -71.63 46.45 -33.77
CA SER A 136 -72.96 46.36 -33.15
C SER A 136 -73.55 47.73 -32.82
N GLY A 137 -72.71 48.70 -32.41
CA GLY A 137 -73.10 50.09 -32.16
C GLY A 137 -73.47 50.85 -33.45
N ALA A 138 -72.77 50.56 -34.56
CA ALA A 138 -73.06 51.16 -35.87
C ALA A 138 -74.37 50.66 -36.52
N GLN A 139 -74.93 49.53 -36.08
CA GLN A 139 -76.23 49.02 -36.53
C GLN A 139 -77.42 49.56 -35.70
N ALA A 140 -77.14 50.21 -34.56
CA ALA A 140 -78.16 50.73 -33.64
C ALA A 140 -78.37 52.26 -33.70
N ALA A 141 -77.64 52.96 -34.58
CA ALA A 141 -77.78 54.39 -34.90
C ALA A 141 -78.30 54.58 -36.33
#